data_AF-A0A8B8IFZ5-F1
#
_entry.id   AF-A0A8B8IFZ5-F1
#
_cell.length_a   1.000
_cell.length_b   1.000
_cell.length_c   1.000
_cell.angle_alpha   90.00
_cell.angle_beta   90.00
_cell.angle_gamma   90.00
#
_symmetry.space_group_name_H-M   'P 1'
#
loop_
_entity.id
_entity.type
_entity.pdbx_description
1 polymer ?
#
loop_
_entity_poly.entity_id
_entity_poly.type
_entity_poly.pdbx_seq_one_letter_code
_entity_poly.pdbx_strand_id
1 'polypeptide(L)'
;MAIAMRLSYAPYPLSASAVYSHPYISSQWDIETSKLKEDSAKQEWLRLFQIYKKILDTYDIYKKTFQVYTIHHSLKTFLIAMFYAEFILIMESQYGGRYVLTSWEIDRVLLLTIVVKDIMIIFFVSISCQVFYSTVNKARLACIKVINENKSDGAKETCKNVLRLSDVAFGKLQAGRIFVIDAKFPLLLLTPPIECNAKYLGKLPFVALFAVEDLKGSFNSI
;
A
#
# COMPACT_ATOMS: atom_id res chain seq x y z
N MET A 1 -14.73 -41.76 7.84
CA MET A 1 -13.52 -42.59 7.66
C MET A 1 -12.63 -42.34 8.87
N ALA A 2 -12.66 -43.29 9.80
CA ALA A 2 -11.99 -43.22 11.10
C ALA A 2 -10.51 -43.59 10.95
N ILE A 3 -9.61 -42.81 11.56
CA ILE A 3 -8.21 -43.21 11.74
C ILE A 3 -8.01 -43.43 13.25
N ALA A 4 -7.89 -44.71 13.59
CA ALA A 4 -7.76 -45.22 14.93
C ALA A 4 -6.33 -45.07 15.47
N MET A 5 -6.25 -44.53 16.69
CA MET A 5 -5.47 -45.02 17.82
C MET A 5 -4.54 -46.23 17.58
N ARG A 6 -3.22 -45.99 17.71
CA ARG A 6 -2.25 -46.96 18.24
C ARG A 6 -1.34 -46.23 19.25
N LEU A 7 -1.80 -46.14 20.49
CA LEU A 7 -0.94 -45.86 21.64
C LEU A 7 -0.32 -47.18 22.07
N SER A 8 0.94 -47.38 21.73
CA SER A 8 1.76 -48.47 22.25
C SER A 8 2.27 -48.05 23.63
N TYR A 9 1.71 -48.67 24.67
CA TYR A 9 2.18 -48.55 26.05
C TYR A 9 3.52 -49.27 26.19
N ALA A 10 4.60 -48.54 26.38
CA ALA A 10 5.86 -49.07 26.88
C ALA A 10 5.84 -49.05 28.43
N PRO A 11 6.28 -50.13 29.10
CA PRO A 11 6.31 -50.19 30.56
C PRO A 11 7.41 -49.29 31.12
N TYR A 12 7.04 -48.45 32.09
CA TYR A 12 7.96 -47.62 32.87
C TYR A 12 8.86 -48.50 33.75
N PRO A 13 10.20 -48.34 33.72
CA PRO A 13 11.04 -48.90 34.77
C PRO A 13 10.87 -48.09 36.06
N LEU A 14 10.53 -48.80 37.13
CA LEU A 14 10.51 -48.31 38.50
C LEU A 14 11.90 -47.91 38.98
N SER A 15 11.90 -46.92 39.89
CA SER A 15 12.95 -46.49 40.81
C SER A 15 14.22 -45.84 40.22
N ALA A 16 14.08 -44.59 39.75
CA ALA A 16 15.18 -43.64 39.57
C ALA A 16 15.20 -42.56 40.68
N SER A 17 14.77 -42.89 41.90
CA SER A 17 14.60 -41.94 43.00
C SER A 17 15.81 -41.76 43.92
N ALA A 18 17.00 -42.28 43.57
CA ALA A 18 18.16 -42.25 44.48
C ALA A 18 19.47 -41.69 43.90
N VAL A 19 19.49 -41.14 42.67
CA VAL A 19 20.76 -40.73 42.02
C VAL A 19 20.95 -39.22 41.85
N TYR A 20 19.95 -38.38 42.15
CA TYR A 20 20.06 -36.92 41.90
C TYR A 20 19.78 -36.07 43.13
N SER A 21 20.67 -36.13 44.11
CA SER A 21 20.78 -35.13 45.19
C SER A 21 22.18 -34.50 45.23
N HIS A 22 22.85 -34.40 44.08
CA HIS A 22 24.03 -33.56 43.95
C HIS A 22 23.62 -32.17 43.41
N PRO A 23 23.63 -31.12 44.25
CA PRO A 23 23.14 -29.78 43.89
C PRO A 23 23.85 -29.15 42.68
N TYR A 24 25.02 -29.67 42.32
CA TYR A 24 25.81 -29.19 41.20
C TYR A 24 25.19 -29.51 39.82
N ILE A 25 24.60 -30.70 39.66
CA ILE A 25 24.05 -31.14 38.36
C ILE A 25 22.79 -30.35 38.01
N SER A 26 21.93 -30.04 39.00
CA SER A 26 20.72 -29.24 38.78
C SER A 26 21.03 -27.84 38.22
N SER A 27 22.07 -27.18 38.73
CA SER A 27 22.45 -25.84 38.28
C SER A 27 22.92 -25.79 36.82
N GLN A 28 23.50 -26.88 36.32
CA GLN A 28 24.03 -26.94 34.96
C GLN A 28 22.91 -27.11 33.91
N TRP A 29 21.89 -27.93 34.22
CA TRP A 29 20.72 -28.10 33.34
C TRP A 29 19.89 -26.82 33.18
N ASP A 30 19.80 -26.00 34.24
CA ASP A 30 19.10 -24.71 34.19
C ASP A 30 19.83 -23.70 33.27
N ILE A 31 21.16 -23.75 33.22
CA ILE A 31 21.97 -22.90 32.34
C ILE A 31 21.85 -23.34 30.87
N GLU A 32 21.84 -24.64 30.59
CA GLU A 32 21.71 -25.13 29.21
C GLU A 32 20.31 -24.91 28.65
N THR A 33 19.26 -25.13 29.46
CA THR A 33 17.87 -24.92 29.03
C THR A 33 17.54 -23.44 28.85
N SER A 34 18.15 -22.53 29.61
CA SER A 34 18.02 -21.08 29.41
C SER A 34 18.70 -20.60 28.13
N LYS A 35 19.92 -21.09 27.84
CA LYS A 35 20.62 -20.81 26.58
C LYS A 35 19.85 -21.29 25.34
N LEU A 36 19.33 -22.52 25.38
CA LEU A 36 18.52 -23.07 24.28
C LEU A 36 17.25 -22.25 24.00
N LYS A 37 16.60 -21.75 25.05
CA LYS A 37 15.44 -20.86 24.91
C LYS A 37 15.82 -19.51 24.30
N GLU A 38 16.97 -18.96 24.68
CA GLU A 38 17.47 -17.69 24.15
C GLU A 38 17.85 -17.80 22.67
N ASP A 39 18.54 -18.86 22.27
CA ASP A 39 18.92 -19.11 20.87
C ASP A 39 17.69 -19.30 19.98
N SER A 40 16.69 -20.06 20.46
CA SER A 40 15.42 -20.25 19.76
C SER A 40 14.69 -18.91 19.56
N ALA A 41 14.56 -18.11 20.62
CA ALA A 41 13.92 -16.80 20.54
C ALA A 41 14.65 -15.87 19.56
N LYS A 42 15.98 -15.86 19.58
CA LYS A 42 16.81 -15.07 18.65
C LYS A 42 16.56 -15.46 17.19
N GLN A 43 16.43 -16.75 16.91
CA GLN A 43 16.13 -17.26 15.57
C GLN A 43 14.73 -16.82 15.08
N GLU A 44 13.73 -16.81 15.97
CA GLU A 44 12.39 -16.32 15.64
C GLU A 44 12.38 -14.83 15.27
N TRP A 45 13.08 -13.99 16.06
CA TRP A 45 13.20 -12.56 15.77
C TRP A 45 13.91 -12.30 14.44
N LEU A 46 14.96 -13.05 14.14
CA LEU A 46 15.67 -12.97 12.86
C LEU A 46 14.72 -13.32 11.69
N ARG A 47 13.93 -14.38 11.84
CA ARG A 47 12.94 -14.79 10.83
C ARG A 47 11.88 -13.71 10.60
N LEU A 48 11.39 -13.08 11.66
CA LEU A 48 10.42 -11.98 11.57
C LEU A 48 11.01 -10.79 10.81
N PHE A 49 12.26 -10.41 11.11
CA PHE A 49 12.97 -9.34 10.39
C PHE A 49 13.16 -9.67 8.92
N GLN A 50 13.51 -10.91 8.58
CA GLN A 50 13.66 -11.33 7.18
C GLN A 50 12.33 -11.24 6.41
N ILE A 51 11.22 -11.65 7.03
CA ILE A 51 9.89 -11.50 6.43
C ILE A 51 9.56 -10.02 6.22
N TYR A 52 9.80 -9.19 7.24
CA TYR A 52 9.59 -7.75 7.16
C TYR A 52 10.41 -7.10 6.04
N LYS A 53 11.69 -7.48 5.90
CA LYS A 53 12.57 -7.04 4.81
C LYS A 53 12.01 -7.43 3.45
N LYS A 54 11.60 -8.70 3.26
CA LYS A 54 10.98 -9.16 2.00
C LYS A 54 9.72 -8.38 1.64
N ILE A 55 8.89 -8.03 2.63
CA ILE A 55 7.69 -7.21 2.42
C ILE A 55 8.08 -5.81 1.93
N LEU A 56 9.09 -5.19 2.54
CA LEU A 56 9.57 -3.87 2.10
C LEU A 56 10.23 -3.91 0.71
N ASP A 57 11.00 -4.95 0.41
CA ASP A 57 11.60 -5.14 -0.93
C ASP A 57 10.51 -5.30 -2.00
N THR A 58 9.47 -6.08 -1.70
CA THR A 58 8.30 -6.23 -2.59
C THR A 58 7.56 -4.90 -2.76
N TYR A 59 7.44 -4.12 -1.70
CA TYR A 59 6.85 -2.78 -1.74
C TYR A 59 7.66 -1.80 -2.60
N ASP A 60 9.00 -1.88 -2.60
CA ASP A 60 9.84 -1.04 -3.49
C ASP A 60 9.61 -1.37 -4.97
N ILE A 61 9.49 -2.65 -5.31
CA ILE A 61 9.12 -3.09 -6.66
C ILE A 61 7.73 -2.56 -7.02
N TYR A 62 6.76 -2.74 -6.12
CA TYR A 62 5.40 -2.22 -6.31
C TYR A 62 5.39 -0.71 -6.55
N LYS A 63 6.19 0.05 -5.79
CA LYS A 63 6.31 1.51 -5.93
C LYS A 63 6.81 1.92 -7.32
N LYS A 64 7.84 1.25 -7.85
CA LYS A 64 8.37 1.50 -9.19
C LYS A 64 7.34 1.19 -10.27
N THR A 65 6.67 0.04 -10.16
CA THR A 65 5.60 -0.36 -11.08
C THR A 65 4.45 0.63 -11.05
N PHE A 66 4.03 1.08 -9.86
CA PHE A 66 2.94 2.04 -9.73
C PHE A 66 3.30 3.39 -10.34
N GLN A 67 4.53 3.87 -10.17
CA GLN A 67 4.96 5.13 -10.78
C GLN A 67 4.88 5.08 -12.32
N VAL A 68 5.34 3.98 -12.93
CA VAL A 68 5.23 3.77 -14.38
C VAL A 68 3.76 3.70 -14.80
N TYR A 69 2.94 2.98 -14.04
CA TYR A 69 1.51 2.87 -14.28
C TYR A 69 0.82 4.24 -14.23
N THR A 70 1.09 5.07 -13.22
CA THR A 70 0.51 6.41 -13.11
C THR A 70 0.91 7.29 -14.31
N ILE A 71 2.19 7.29 -14.71
CA ILE A 71 2.64 8.08 -15.87
C ILE A 71 1.96 7.63 -17.16
N HIS A 72 1.95 6.31 -17.40
CA HIS A 72 1.31 5.72 -18.57
C HIS A 72 -0.18 6.07 -18.62
N HIS A 73 -0.85 5.96 -17.47
CA HIS A 73 -2.26 6.28 -17.32
C HIS A 73 -2.53 7.77 -17.59
N SER A 74 -1.79 8.68 -16.95
CA SER A 74 -1.93 10.12 -17.19
C SER A 74 -1.71 10.50 -18.65
N LEU A 75 -0.72 9.91 -19.31
CA LEU A 75 -0.49 10.13 -20.74
C LEU A 75 -1.65 9.63 -21.60
N LYS A 76 -2.17 8.43 -21.30
CA LYS A 76 -3.33 7.87 -22.00
C LYS A 76 -4.57 8.75 -21.85
N THR A 77 -4.89 9.18 -20.64
CA THR A 77 -6.03 10.08 -20.38
C THR A 77 -5.87 11.41 -21.10
N PHE A 78 -4.66 11.97 -21.11
CA PHE A 78 -4.36 13.21 -21.83
C PHE A 78 -4.56 13.07 -23.36
N LEU A 79 -4.05 11.98 -23.95
CA LEU A 79 -4.23 11.71 -25.39
C LEU A 79 -5.70 11.52 -25.74
N ILE A 80 -6.46 10.75 -24.94
CA ILE A 80 -7.90 10.56 -25.15
C ILE A 80 -8.63 11.91 -25.09
N ALA A 81 -8.31 12.75 -24.11
CA ALA A 81 -8.91 14.08 -24.00
C ALA A 81 -8.59 14.96 -25.22
N MET A 82 -7.35 14.93 -25.72
CA MET A 82 -6.96 15.63 -26.94
C MET A 82 -7.74 15.14 -28.17
N PHE A 83 -7.78 13.82 -28.40
CA PHE A 83 -8.52 13.25 -29.52
C PHE A 83 -10.01 13.57 -29.45
N TYR A 84 -10.59 13.55 -28.25
CA TYR A 84 -12.00 13.90 -28.05
C TYR A 84 -12.28 15.38 -28.36
N ALA A 85 -11.40 16.29 -27.95
CA ALA A 85 -11.52 17.71 -28.28
C ALA A 85 -11.41 17.97 -29.79
N GLU A 86 -10.44 17.35 -30.47
CA GLU A 86 -10.29 17.44 -31.93
C GLU A 86 -11.52 16.87 -32.65
N PHE A 87 -12.05 15.74 -32.18
CA PHE A 87 -13.24 15.11 -32.75
C PHE A 87 -14.47 16.04 -32.65
N ILE A 88 -14.69 16.69 -31.51
CA ILE A 88 -15.77 17.65 -31.34
C ILE A 88 -15.67 18.80 -32.35
N LEU A 89 -14.48 19.41 -32.48
CA LEU A 89 -14.26 20.54 -33.39
C LEU A 89 -14.50 20.16 -34.86
N ILE A 90 -14.04 18.98 -35.28
CA ILE A 90 -14.26 18.48 -36.65
C ILE A 90 -15.75 18.25 -36.91
N MET A 91 -16.46 17.60 -35.96
CA MET A 91 -17.87 17.29 -36.11
C MET A 91 -18.75 18.55 -36.19
N GLU A 92 -18.43 19.57 -35.39
CA GLU A 92 -19.12 20.86 -35.45
C GLU A 92 -18.93 21.56 -36.80
N SER A 93 -17.71 21.51 -37.35
CA SER A 93 -17.40 22.16 -38.63
C SER A 93 -18.08 21.53 -39.85
N GLN A 94 -18.32 20.21 -39.85
CA GLN A 94 -18.77 19.47 -41.05
C GLN A 94 -20.28 19.27 -41.13
N TYR A 95 -20.98 19.05 -40.01
CA TYR A 95 -22.34 18.48 -40.04
C TYR A 95 -23.47 19.42 -39.61
N GLY A 96 -23.20 20.70 -39.35
CA GLY A 96 -24.24 21.72 -39.18
C GLY A 96 -25.32 21.35 -38.16
N GLY A 97 -24.92 21.06 -36.92
CA GLY A 97 -25.73 21.03 -35.69
C GLY A 97 -26.92 20.04 -35.56
N ARG A 98 -27.55 19.58 -36.64
CA ARG A 98 -28.88 18.94 -36.59
C ARG A 98 -28.91 17.41 -36.52
N TYR A 99 -27.95 16.71 -37.11
CA TYR A 99 -27.87 15.22 -37.05
C TYR A 99 -27.05 14.69 -35.87
N VAL A 100 -26.69 15.59 -34.97
CA VAL A 100 -25.54 15.45 -34.11
C VAL A 100 -25.95 15.05 -32.68
N LEU A 101 -27.18 15.37 -32.27
CA LEU A 101 -27.70 15.16 -30.91
C LEU A 101 -27.77 13.70 -30.44
N THR A 102 -28.19 12.75 -31.27
CA THR A 102 -28.37 11.35 -30.83
C THR A 102 -27.09 10.53 -30.74
N SER A 103 -26.07 10.85 -31.54
CA SER A 103 -24.75 10.17 -31.47
C SER A 103 -23.95 10.60 -30.24
N TRP A 104 -24.11 11.84 -29.80
CA TRP A 104 -23.35 12.43 -28.70
C TRP A 104 -23.63 11.83 -27.33
N GLU A 105 -24.85 11.38 -27.08
CA GLU A 105 -25.20 10.77 -25.80
C GLU A 105 -24.44 9.46 -25.58
N ILE A 106 -24.21 8.67 -26.63
CA ILE A 106 -23.49 7.39 -26.55
C ILE A 106 -22.00 7.64 -26.24
N ASP A 107 -21.38 8.57 -26.96
CA ASP A 107 -19.97 8.91 -26.78
C ASP A 107 -19.69 9.50 -25.40
N ARG A 108 -20.61 10.34 -24.89
CA ARG A 108 -20.53 10.89 -23.52
C ARG A 108 -20.58 9.80 -22.46
N VAL A 109 -21.52 8.85 -22.57
CA VAL A 109 -21.63 7.74 -21.62
C VAL A 109 -20.39 6.85 -21.67
N LEU A 110 -19.85 6.58 -22.87
CA LEU A 110 -18.64 5.79 -23.03
C LEU A 110 -17.43 6.48 -22.39
N LEU A 111 -17.23 7.78 -22.67
CA LEU A 111 -16.14 8.57 -22.09
C LEU A 111 -16.26 8.62 -20.56
N LEU A 112 -17.46 8.91 -20.05
CA LEU A 112 -17.72 8.93 -18.61
C LEU A 112 -17.40 7.58 -17.97
N THR A 113 -17.78 6.47 -18.61
CA THR A 113 -17.49 5.12 -18.11
C THR A 113 -15.99 4.85 -18.01
N ILE A 114 -15.20 5.28 -19.02
CA ILE A 114 -13.74 5.14 -19.02
C ILE A 114 -13.13 5.95 -17.87
N VAL A 115 -13.54 7.22 -17.74
CA VAL A 115 -13.04 8.12 -16.68
C VAL A 115 -13.38 7.57 -15.29
N VAL A 116 -14.62 7.12 -15.07
CA VAL A 116 -15.05 6.55 -13.79
C VAL A 116 -14.25 5.28 -13.47
N LYS A 117 -14.08 4.37 -14.43
CA LYS A 117 -13.28 3.15 -14.24
C LYS A 117 -11.84 3.48 -13.81
N ASP A 118 -11.25 4.48 -14.45
CA ASP A 118 -9.89 4.93 -14.19
C ASP A 118 -9.75 5.54 -12.78
N ILE A 119 -10.69 6.39 -12.38
CA ILE A 119 -10.76 6.95 -11.03
C ILE A 119 -10.91 5.86 -9.98
N MET A 120 -11.77 4.86 -10.23
CA MET A 120 -11.97 3.73 -9.30
C MET A 120 -10.68 2.95 -9.07
N ILE A 121 -9.87 2.71 -10.10
CA ILE A 121 -8.58 2.02 -9.96
C ILE A 121 -7.62 2.83 -9.07
N ILE A 122 -7.49 4.14 -9.32
CA ILE A 122 -6.64 5.04 -8.50
C ILE A 122 -7.13 5.06 -7.05
N PHE A 123 -8.45 5.09 -6.85
CA PHE A 123 -9.07 5.08 -5.53
C PHE A 123 -8.77 3.79 -4.75
N PHE A 124 -8.97 2.61 -5.36
CA PHE A 124 -8.65 1.33 -4.74
C PHE A 124 -7.18 1.23 -4.36
N VAL A 125 -6.27 1.63 -5.25
CA VAL A 125 -4.83 1.62 -4.94
C VAL A 125 -4.50 2.57 -3.80
N SER A 126 -5.10 3.75 -3.75
CA SER A 126 -4.90 4.73 -2.67
C SER A 126 -5.33 4.15 -1.31
N ILE A 127 -6.48 3.47 -1.25
CA ILE A 127 -6.95 2.77 -0.05
C ILE A 127 -5.98 1.67 0.37
N SER A 128 -5.56 0.81 -0.57
CA SER A 128 -4.62 -0.28 -0.27
C SER A 128 -3.29 0.26 0.27
N CYS A 129 -2.78 1.35 -0.31
CA CYS A 129 -1.58 2.03 0.20
C CYS A 129 -1.77 2.57 1.62
N GLN A 130 -2.92 3.18 1.91
CA GLN A 130 -3.22 3.70 3.24
C GLN A 130 -3.28 2.58 4.30
N VAL A 131 -3.91 1.45 3.98
CA VAL A 131 -3.96 0.27 4.86
C VAL A 131 -2.57 -0.30 5.09
N PHE A 132 -1.77 -0.42 4.03
CA PHE A 132 -0.37 -0.85 4.13
C PHE A 132 0.43 0.09 5.03
N TYR A 133 0.28 1.39 4.86
CA TYR A 133 0.99 2.38 5.66
C TYR A 133 0.61 2.33 7.14
N SER A 134 -0.67 2.19 7.42
CA SER A 134 -1.17 2.01 8.78
C SER A 134 -0.57 0.76 9.42
N THR A 135 -0.49 -0.34 8.67
CA THR A 135 0.09 -1.61 9.15
C THR A 135 1.59 -1.48 9.44
N VAL A 136 2.35 -0.85 8.55
CA VAL A 136 3.79 -0.60 8.79
C VAL A 136 3.99 0.31 10.00
N ASN A 137 3.16 1.36 10.15
CA ASN A 137 3.24 2.24 11.31
C ASN A 137 2.93 1.49 12.62
N LYS A 138 1.93 0.59 12.64
CA LYS A 138 1.65 -0.28 13.79
C LYS A 138 2.85 -1.18 14.13
N ALA A 139 3.50 -1.76 13.12
CA ALA A 139 4.71 -2.56 13.33
C ALA A 139 5.87 -1.73 13.93
N ARG A 140 6.05 -0.49 13.48
CA ARG A 140 7.03 0.45 14.07
C ARG A 140 6.71 0.76 15.53
N LEU A 141 5.46 1.09 15.84
CA LEU A 141 5.01 1.36 17.23
C LEU A 141 5.22 0.13 18.13
N ALA A 142 4.94 -1.07 17.63
CA ALA A 142 5.22 -2.31 18.35
C ALA A 142 6.72 -2.49 18.64
N CYS A 143 7.59 -2.19 17.67
CA CYS A 143 9.04 -2.22 17.86
C CYS A 143 9.52 -1.19 18.91
N ILE A 144 8.98 0.03 18.89
CA ILE A 144 9.28 1.06 19.90
C ILE A 144 8.86 0.57 21.29
N LYS A 145 7.67 -0.03 21.41
CA LYS A 145 7.18 -0.60 22.67
C LYS A 145 8.12 -1.71 23.20
N VAL A 146 8.55 -2.63 22.34
CA VAL A 146 9.50 -3.69 22.70
C VAL A 146 10.85 -3.13 23.19
N ILE A 147 11.34 -2.06 22.57
CA ILE A 147 12.58 -1.40 22.98
C ILE A 147 12.44 -0.78 24.38
N ASN A 148 11.30 -0.13 24.65
CA ASN A 148 11.03 0.55 25.92
C ASN A 148 10.74 -0.42 27.08
N GLU A 149 10.14 -1.59 26.81
CA GLU A 149 9.81 -2.60 27.81
C GLU A 149 11.04 -3.37 28.35
N ASN A 150 12.26 -2.97 27.96
CA ASN A 150 13.50 -3.62 28.40
C ASN A 150 13.55 -5.14 28.20
N LYS A 151 12.95 -5.63 27.09
CA LYS A 151 13.06 -7.04 26.69
C LYS A 151 14.49 -7.44 26.34
N SER A 152 14.69 -8.72 26.00
CA SER A 152 15.98 -9.31 25.63
C SER A 152 16.74 -8.47 24.59
N ASP A 153 18.07 -8.47 24.69
CA ASP A 153 18.92 -7.65 23.83
C ASP A 153 18.78 -7.99 22.34
N GLY A 154 18.56 -9.27 22.00
CA GLY A 154 18.30 -9.69 20.62
C GLY A 154 17.00 -9.13 20.04
N ALA A 155 15.93 -9.01 20.85
CA ALA A 155 14.68 -8.40 20.42
C ALA A 155 14.86 -6.89 20.19
N LYS A 156 15.58 -6.21 21.09
CA LYS A 156 15.91 -4.78 20.97
C LYS A 156 16.72 -4.49 19.70
N GLU A 157 17.76 -5.29 19.43
CA GLU A 157 18.59 -5.14 18.24
C GLU A 157 17.76 -5.30 16.96
N THR A 158 16.94 -6.35 16.90
CA THR A 158 16.06 -6.61 15.77
C THR A 158 15.06 -5.48 15.55
N CYS A 159 14.40 -5.00 16.60
CA CYS A 159 13.46 -3.87 16.54
C CYS A 159 14.15 -2.56 16.10
N LYS A 160 15.39 -2.30 16.54
CA LYS A 160 16.17 -1.14 16.06
C LYS A 160 16.47 -1.25 14.56
N ASN A 161 16.82 -2.44 14.09
CA ASN A 161 17.07 -2.68 12.66
C ASN A 161 15.79 -2.54 11.84
N VAL A 162 14.64 -3.01 12.34
CA VAL A 162 13.32 -2.75 11.72
C VAL A 162 13.07 -1.25 11.61
N LEU A 163 13.23 -0.48 12.70
CA LEU A 163 12.99 0.96 12.68
C LEU A 163 13.90 1.69 11.68
N ARG A 164 15.20 1.38 11.70
CA ARG A 164 16.16 1.93 10.73
C ARG A 164 15.79 1.60 9.29
N LEU A 165 15.43 0.34 9.03
CA LEU A 165 15.02 -0.10 7.69
C LEU A 165 13.72 0.60 7.27
N SER A 166 12.76 0.75 8.18
CA SER A 166 11.55 1.52 7.92
C SER A 166 11.89 2.97 7.60
N ASP A 167 12.78 3.63 8.33
CA ASP A 167 13.11 5.05 8.05
C ASP A 167 13.73 5.26 6.67
N VAL A 168 14.54 4.31 6.21
CA VAL A 168 15.20 4.40 4.89
C VAL A 168 14.26 3.96 3.76
N ALA A 169 13.55 2.84 3.92
CA ALA A 169 12.75 2.24 2.85
C ALA A 169 11.34 2.84 2.77
N PHE A 170 10.77 3.26 3.90
CA PHE A 170 9.40 3.74 4.01
C PHE A 170 9.33 5.26 3.75
N GLY A 171 9.71 5.66 2.54
CA GLY A 171 9.32 6.97 2.02
C GLY A 171 7.91 6.89 1.43
N LYS A 172 6.99 7.79 1.84
CA LYS A 172 5.65 7.90 1.23
C LYS A 172 5.75 7.83 -0.31
N LEU A 173 4.83 7.10 -0.95
CA LEU A 173 4.71 7.06 -2.41
C LEU A 173 4.63 8.48 -2.97
N GLN A 174 5.60 8.84 -3.80
CA GLN A 174 5.62 10.09 -4.54
C GLN A 174 5.62 9.73 -6.02
N ALA A 175 4.62 10.21 -6.76
CA ALA A 175 4.60 10.13 -8.22
C ALA A 175 5.42 11.31 -8.79
N GLY A 176 6.56 11.00 -9.40
CA GLY A 176 7.35 11.96 -10.16
C GLY A 176 7.92 13.14 -9.37
N ARG A 177 8.04 13.05 -8.03
CA ARG A 177 8.37 14.17 -7.10
C ARG A 177 7.36 15.32 -7.08
N ILE A 178 6.33 15.29 -7.92
CA ILE A 178 5.37 16.38 -8.09
C ILE A 178 4.11 16.10 -7.24
N PHE A 179 3.71 14.84 -7.11
CA PHE A 179 2.51 14.46 -6.35
C PHE A 179 2.84 13.45 -5.26
N VAL A 180 2.53 13.81 -4.02
CA VAL A 180 2.49 12.85 -2.91
C VAL A 180 1.18 12.09 -3.04
N ILE A 181 1.24 10.78 -3.29
CA ILE A 181 0.05 9.93 -3.36
C ILE A 181 -0.42 9.70 -1.92
N ASP A 182 -1.36 10.53 -1.48
CA ASP A 182 -2.05 10.39 -0.20
C ASP A 182 -3.53 10.04 -0.48
N ALA A 183 -4.29 9.65 0.53
CA ALA A 183 -5.73 9.36 0.43
C ALA A 183 -6.54 10.55 -0.12
N LYS A 184 -5.95 11.75 -0.12
CA LYS A 184 -6.50 12.98 -0.68
C LYS A 184 -6.26 13.14 -2.17
N PHE A 185 -5.42 12.31 -2.80
CA PHE A 185 -5.07 12.43 -4.22
C PHE A 185 -6.28 12.27 -5.16
N PRO A 186 -7.18 11.29 -4.98
CA PRO A 186 -8.40 11.22 -5.78
C PRO A 186 -9.31 12.44 -5.58
N LEU A 187 -9.37 12.98 -4.36
CA LEU A 187 -10.15 14.18 -4.07
C LEU A 187 -9.55 15.40 -4.79
N LEU A 188 -8.22 15.53 -4.83
CA LEU A 188 -7.55 16.60 -5.57
C LEU A 188 -7.83 16.53 -7.08
N LEU A 189 -7.96 15.32 -7.64
CA LEU A 189 -8.32 15.12 -9.05
C LEU A 189 -9.79 15.46 -9.35
N LEU A 190 -10.68 15.18 -8.39
CA LEU A 190 -12.12 15.42 -8.53
C LEU A 190 -12.54 16.85 -8.21
N THR A 191 -11.74 17.57 -7.43
CA THR A 191 -12.07 18.96 -7.07
C THR A 191 -11.65 19.85 -8.25
N PRO A 192 -12.55 20.65 -8.84
CA PRO A 192 -12.14 21.67 -9.80
C PRO A 192 -11.09 22.59 -9.14
N PRO A 193 -10.20 23.24 -9.89
CA PRO A 193 -9.17 24.10 -9.32
C PRO A 193 -9.82 25.32 -8.67
N ILE A 194 -10.26 25.17 -7.42
CA ILE A 194 -10.72 26.25 -6.55
C ILE A 194 -9.43 26.97 -6.12
N GLU A 195 -9.13 28.08 -6.80
CA GLU A 195 -8.15 29.09 -6.41
C GLU A 195 -6.87 28.53 -5.76
N CYS A 196 -6.10 27.76 -6.54
CA CYS A 196 -4.73 27.46 -6.15
C CYS A 196 -3.91 28.75 -6.19
N ASN A 197 -3.66 29.31 -5.01
CA ASN A 197 -2.70 30.37 -4.70
C ASN A 197 -1.51 30.32 -5.69
N ALA A 198 -1.32 31.39 -6.47
CA ALA A 198 -0.51 31.47 -7.71
C ALA A 198 0.98 31.10 -7.58
N LYS A 199 1.44 30.66 -6.41
CA LYS A 199 2.84 30.31 -6.11
C LYS A 199 3.29 28.94 -6.61
N TYR A 200 2.39 28.04 -7.02
CA TYR A 200 2.74 26.70 -7.52
C TYR A 200 2.26 26.41 -8.96
N LEU A 201 1.69 27.42 -9.64
CA LEU A 201 0.96 27.25 -10.91
C LEU A 201 1.86 27.30 -12.16
N GLY A 202 3.07 26.74 -12.08
CA GLY A 202 3.97 26.70 -13.24
C GLY A 202 3.72 25.53 -14.19
N LYS A 203 3.16 24.40 -13.74
CA LYS A 203 3.02 23.17 -14.53
C LYS A 203 1.93 22.24 -13.98
N LEU A 204 0.67 22.45 -14.34
CA LEU A 204 -0.39 21.44 -14.19
C LEU A 204 -1.34 21.51 -15.41
N PRO A 205 -1.80 20.37 -15.95
CA PRO A 205 -2.44 20.29 -17.25
C PRO A 205 -3.91 20.74 -17.21
N PHE A 206 -4.25 21.51 -18.23
CA PHE A 206 -5.49 22.24 -18.56
C PHE A 206 -6.80 21.43 -18.60
N VAL A 207 -6.76 20.11 -18.36
CA VAL A 207 -7.83 19.18 -18.80
C VAL A 207 -9.04 19.14 -17.86
N ALA A 208 -8.88 19.45 -16.57
CA ALA A 208 -9.99 19.41 -15.60
C ALA A 208 -10.93 20.63 -15.68
N LEU A 209 -10.52 21.73 -16.33
CA LEU A 209 -11.32 22.96 -16.41
C LEU A 209 -12.48 22.83 -17.40
N PHE A 210 -12.28 22.12 -18.51
CA PHE A 210 -13.26 22.04 -19.60
C PHE A 210 -14.51 21.21 -19.25
N ALA A 211 -14.39 20.18 -18.42
CA ALA A 211 -15.55 19.32 -18.10
C ALA A 211 -16.57 19.98 -17.16
N VAL A 212 -16.20 21.02 -16.41
CA VAL A 212 -17.06 21.64 -15.40
C VAL A 212 -17.80 22.87 -15.94
N GLU A 213 -17.21 23.59 -16.89
CA GLU A 213 -17.87 24.78 -17.48
C GLU A 213 -19.01 24.41 -18.42
N ASP A 214 -18.90 23.31 -19.19
CA ASP A 214 -19.97 22.86 -20.09
C ASP A 214 -21.24 22.40 -19.35
N LEU A 215 -21.11 21.87 -18.12
CA LEU A 215 -22.27 21.48 -17.31
C LEU A 215 -23.04 22.69 -16.77
N LYS A 216 -22.40 23.84 -16.59
CA LYS A 216 -23.08 25.09 -16.15
C LYS A 216 -23.83 25.77 -17.29
N GLY A 217 -23.34 25.67 -18.52
CA GLY A 217 -24.02 26.24 -19.69
C GLY A 217 -25.38 25.60 -19.97
N SER A 218 -25.46 24.27 -19.83
CA SER A 218 -26.67 23.51 -20.18
C SER A 218 -27.84 23.65 -19.20
N PHE A 219 -27.63 24.14 -17.97
CA PHE A 219 -28.70 24.33 -16.98
C PHE A 219 -29.36 25.71 -17.01
N ASN A 220 -28.75 26.69 -17.69
CA ASN A 220 -29.31 28.04 -17.80
C ASN A 220 -30.15 28.26 -19.06
N SER A 221 -30.30 27.25 -19.93
CA SER A 221 -31.10 27.35 -21.16
C SER A 221 -32.34 26.45 -21.19
N ILE A 222 -32.77 25.93 -20.03
CA ILE A 222 -34.07 25.26 -19.82
C ILE A 222 -34.87 26.14 -18.88
#